data_AF-A0A8C5VDR7-F1
#
_entry.id   AF-A0A8C5VDR7-F1
#
_cell.length_a   1.000
_cell.length_b   1.000
_cell.length_c   1.000
_cell.angle_alpha   90.00
_cell.angle_beta   90.00
_cell.angle_gamma   90.00
#
_symmetry.space_group_name_H-M   'P 1'
#
loop_
_entity.id
_entity.type
_entity.pdbx_description
1 polymer ?
#
loop_
_entity_poly.entity_id
_entity_poly.type
_entity_poly.pdbx_seq_one_letter_code
_entity_poly.pdbx_strand_id
1 'polypeptide(L)'
;MASSDVKPKSISRAKKWSEEIENLYRFQQAGYRDEIEYKQVKQVSMVDRWPETGYVKKLQRRDNTFYYYNKQRECDDKEVHKVKIYAY
;
A
#
# COMPACT_ATOMS: atom_id res chain seq x y z
N MET A 1 -9.15 -21.06 9.80
CA MET A 1 -8.31 -20.20 10.65
C MET A 1 -8.72 -18.77 10.37
N ALA A 2 -9.44 -18.12 11.30
CA ALA A 2 -9.84 -16.73 11.13
C ALA A 2 -8.56 -15.88 11.11
N SER A 3 -8.18 -15.38 9.94
CA SER A 3 -7.12 -14.38 9.81
C SER A 3 -7.48 -13.23 10.73
N SER A 4 -6.63 -12.92 11.69
CA SER A 4 -6.81 -11.82 12.61
C SER A 4 -7.04 -10.54 11.80
N ASP A 5 -8.31 -10.14 11.64
CA ASP A 5 -8.67 -8.88 11.01
C ASP A 5 -8.19 -7.76 11.94
N VAL A 6 -6.90 -7.43 11.85
CA VAL A 6 -6.33 -6.28 12.54
C VAL A 6 -7.06 -5.09 11.95
N LYS A 7 -8.01 -4.54 12.72
CA LYS A 7 -8.77 -3.36 12.33
C LYS A 7 -8.00 -2.14 12.83
N PRO A 8 -7.83 -1.11 12.00
CA PRO A 8 -7.13 0.09 12.40
C PRO A 8 -7.95 0.80 13.48
N LYS A 9 -7.27 1.26 14.53
CA LYS A 9 -7.84 2.07 15.61
C LYS A 9 -8.18 3.48 15.15
N SER A 10 -7.35 4.05 14.28
CA SER A 10 -7.55 5.41 13.77
C SER A 10 -7.01 5.58 12.36
N ILE A 11 -7.51 6.62 11.70
CA ILE A 11 -7.11 7.01 10.35
C ILE A 11 -6.64 8.46 10.41
N SER A 12 -5.45 8.72 9.88
CA SER A 12 -4.93 10.07 9.66
C SER A 12 -4.58 10.27 8.18
N ARG A 13 -4.24 11.49 7.77
CA ARG A 13 -3.81 11.81 6.41
C ARG A 13 -2.33 12.13 6.40
N ALA A 14 -1.63 11.69 5.37
CA ALA A 14 -0.23 12.04 5.21
C ALA A 14 -0.07 13.54 4.99
N LYS A 15 0.95 14.13 5.64
CA LYS A 15 1.26 15.57 5.55
C LYS A 15 2.48 15.84 4.67
N LYS A 16 3.38 14.86 4.59
CA LYS A 16 4.62 14.93 3.83
C LYS A 16 4.83 13.59 3.13
N TRP A 17 5.47 13.64 1.98
CA TRP A 17 5.90 12.42 1.31
C TRP A 17 6.98 11.72 2.12
N SER A 18 6.92 10.38 2.13
CA SER A 18 7.98 9.49 2.61
C SER A 18 7.87 8.17 1.86
N GLU A 19 8.87 7.30 1.99
CA GLU A 19 8.86 5.97 1.38
C GLU A 19 7.70 5.10 1.90
N GLU A 20 7.28 5.31 3.15
CA GLU A 20 6.10 4.67 3.71
C GLU A 20 4.82 5.18 3.03
N ILE A 21 4.69 6.49 2.83
CA ILE A 21 3.54 7.10 2.15
C ILE A 21 3.47 6.67 0.68
N GLU A 22 4.60 6.56 0.00
CA GLU A 22 4.69 6.04 -1.36
C GLU A 22 4.11 4.62 -1.46
N ASN A 23 4.51 3.74 -0.53
CA ASN A 23 3.99 2.38 -0.51
C ASN A 23 2.50 2.34 -0.14
N LEU A 24 2.07 3.11 0.86
CA LEU A 24 0.65 3.24 1.22
C LEU A 24 -0.20 3.76 0.06
N TYR A 25 0.31 4.74 -0.69
CA TYR A 25 -0.32 5.25 -1.90
C TYR A 25 -0.53 4.12 -2.91
N ARG A 26 0.50 3.31 -3.18
CA ARG A 26 0.41 2.17 -4.11
C ARG A 26 -0.63 1.15 -3.65
N PHE A 27 -0.62 0.75 -2.37
CA PHE A 27 -1.63 -0.17 -1.84
C PHE A 27 -3.05 0.38 -1.99
N GLN A 28 -3.26 1.66 -1.65
CA GLN A 28 -4.57 2.32 -1.73
C GLN A 28 -5.06 2.46 -3.16
N GLN A 29 -4.16 2.74 -4.10
CA GLN A 29 -4.48 2.76 -5.53
C GLN A 29 -4.93 1.38 -6.03
N ALA A 30 -4.37 0.30 -5.49
CA ALA A 30 -4.80 -1.07 -5.81
C ALA A 30 -6.08 -1.52 -5.08
N GLY A 31 -6.63 -0.69 -4.19
CA GLY A 31 -7.84 -0.98 -3.42
C GLY A 31 -7.59 -1.66 -2.07
N TYR A 32 -6.38 -1.53 -1.52
CA TYR A 32 -5.98 -2.05 -0.21
C TYR A 32 -5.60 -0.92 0.73
N ARG A 33 -5.90 -1.06 2.02
CA ARG A 33 -5.53 -0.07 3.04
C ARG A 33 -4.02 0.05 3.19
N ASP A 34 -3.35 -1.10 3.24
CA ASP A 34 -1.92 -1.28 3.47
C ASP A 34 -1.47 -2.70 3.08
N GLU A 35 -0.20 -3.01 3.38
CA GLU A 35 0.39 -4.32 3.14
C GLU A 35 -0.32 -5.45 3.90
N ILE A 36 -0.82 -5.20 5.12
CA ILE A 36 -1.44 -6.22 5.96
C ILE A 36 -2.72 -6.72 5.28
N GLU A 37 -3.57 -5.78 4.83
CA GLU A 37 -4.78 -6.13 4.10
C GLU A 37 -4.47 -6.84 2.78
N TYR A 38 -3.45 -6.38 2.04
CA TYR A 38 -3.06 -7.05 0.79
C TYR A 38 -2.63 -8.51 1.02
N LYS A 39 -1.75 -8.74 2.01
CA LYS A 39 -1.30 -10.08 2.40
C LYS A 39 -2.44 -10.97 2.83
N GLN A 40 -3.40 -10.44 3.60
CA GLN A 40 -4.58 -11.17 4.04
C GLN A 40 -5.52 -11.53 2.88
N VAL A 41 -5.84 -10.57 2.01
CA VAL A 41 -6.79 -10.77 0.90
C VAL A 41 -6.22 -11.70 -0.16
N LYS A 42 -4.94 -11.55 -0.51
CA LYS A 42 -4.29 -12.38 -1.54
C LYS A 42 -3.64 -13.64 -0.98
N GLN A 43 -3.66 -13.83 0.33
CA GLN A 43 -3.01 -14.95 1.03
C GLN A 43 -1.54 -15.10 0.64
N VAL A 44 -0.84 -13.96 0.52
CA VAL A 44 0.59 -13.91 0.17
C VAL A 44 1.41 -13.51 1.39
N SER A 45 2.59 -14.11 1.56
CA SER A 45 3.52 -13.78 2.65
C SER A 45 4.43 -12.59 2.30
N MET A 46 4.73 -12.40 1.01
CA MET A 46 5.67 -11.40 0.50
C MET A 46 5.04 -10.57 -0.62
N VAL A 47 5.44 -9.30 -0.71
CA VAL A 47 5.05 -8.36 -1.77
C VAL A 47 6.25 -8.12 -2.67
N ASP A 48 6.04 -8.13 -3.99
CA ASP A 48 7.07 -7.79 -4.96
C ASP A 48 7.52 -6.34 -4.76
N ARG A 49 8.80 -6.14 -4.45
CA ARG A 49 9.41 -4.82 -4.23
C ARG A 49 10.64 -4.64 -5.12
N TRP A 50 10.93 -3.40 -5.46
CA TRP A 50 12.18 -3.04 -6.13
C TRP A 50 13.35 -3.15 -5.16
N PRO A 51 14.47 -3.81 -5.51
CA PRO A 51 15.61 -4.00 -4.61
C PRO A 51 16.34 -2.68 -4.29
N GLU A 52 16.29 -1.70 -5.20
CA GLU A 52 17.00 -0.42 -5.06
C GLU A 52 16.30 0.54 -4.07
N THR A 53 14.97 0.61 -4.11
CA THR A 53 14.17 1.59 -3.34
C THR A 53 13.26 0.94 -2.30
N GLY A 54 13.06 -0.37 -2.34
CA GLY A 54 12.10 -1.07 -1.50
C GLY A 54 10.63 -0.77 -1.85
N TYR A 55 10.35 -0.02 -2.92
CA TYR A 55 8.99 0.32 -3.32
C TYR A 55 8.25 -0.87 -3.92
N VAL A 56 6.95 -0.93 -3.68
CA VAL A 56 6.08 -1.97 -4.25
C VAL A 56 6.17 -1.95 -5.77
N LYS A 57 6.58 -3.05 -6.39
CA LYS A 57 6.75 -3.19 -7.84
C LYS A 57 5.47 -3.56 -8.55
N LYS A 58 4.67 -4.45 -7.95
CA LYS A 58 3.44 -4.97 -8.54
C LYS A 58 2.45 -5.33 -7.44
N LEU A 59 1.18 -4.98 -7.65
CA LEU A 59 0.06 -5.45 -6.82
C LEU A 59 -1.03 -6.02 -7.70
N GLN A 60 -1.63 -7.11 -7.24
CA GLN A 60 -2.88 -7.60 -7.83
C GLN A 60 -4.05 -6.89 -7.18
N ARG A 61 -4.92 -6.27 -7.97
CA ARG A 61 -6.13 -5.58 -7.52
C ARG A 61 -7.22 -6.57 -7.09
N ARG A 62 -8.30 -6.03 -6.52
CA ARG A 62 -9.48 -6.82 -6.12
C ARG A 62 -10.23 -7.43 -7.30
N ASP A 63 -10.15 -6.82 -8.48
CA ASP A 63 -10.69 -7.34 -9.75
C ASP A 63 -9.77 -8.35 -10.45
N ASN A 64 -8.71 -8.81 -9.77
CA ASN A 64 -7.67 -9.73 -10.25
C ASN A 64 -6.78 -9.19 -11.38
N THR A 65 -6.92 -7.92 -11.76
CA THR A 65 -5.96 -7.25 -12.66
C THR A 65 -4.68 -6.88 -11.91
N PHE A 66 -3.59 -6.62 -12.63
CA PHE A 66 -2.30 -6.25 -12.04
C PHE A 66 -1.99 -4.77 -12.28
N TYR A 67 -1.62 -4.07 -11.21
CA TYR A 67 -0.95 -2.77 -11.29
C TYR A 67 0.56 -2.96 -11.16
N TYR A 68 1.27 -2.29 -12.06
CA TYR A 68 2.72 -2.19 -12.07
C TYR A 68 3.08 -0.77 -11.70
N TYR A 69 4.06 -0.63 -10.82
CA TYR A 69 4.50 0.66 -10.30
C TYR A 69 5.96 0.89 -10.67
N ASN A 70 6.30 2.15 -10.88
CA ASN A 70 7.65 2.54 -11.25
C ASN A 70 8.62 2.31 -10.09
N LYS A 71 9.89 2.08 -10.40
CA LYS A 71 10.94 1.94 -9.38
C LYS A 71 11.24 3.24 -8.65
N GLN A 72 10.95 4.37 -9.30
CA GLN A 72 11.04 5.71 -8.76
C GLN A 72 9.72 6.13 -8.09
N ARG A 73 9.76 7.27 -7.39
CA ARG A 73 8.61 7.91 -6.75
C ARG A 73 7.50 8.20 -7.77
N GLU A 74 6.27 7.80 -7.45
CA GLU A 74 5.07 8.11 -8.22
C GLU A 74 4.07 8.98 -7.43
N CYS A 75 4.17 9.03 -6.10
CA CYS A 75 3.31 9.87 -5.28
C CYS A 75 3.78 11.33 -5.33
N ASP A 76 3.17 12.10 -6.23
CA ASP A 76 3.28 13.55 -6.29
C ASP A 76 2.89 14.20 -4.95
N ASP A 77 3.50 15.33 -4.61
CA ASP A 77 3.17 16.08 -3.38
C ASP A 77 1.69 16.49 -3.32
N LYS A 78 1.05 16.64 -4.48
CA LYS A 78 -0.40 16.88 -4.60
C LYS A 78 -1.25 15.67 -4.23
N GLU A 79 -0.72 14.46 -4.28
CA GLU A 79 -1.46 13.23 -3.92
C GLU A 79 -1.22 12.82 -2.47
N VAL A 80 -0.13 13.27 -1.85
CA VAL A 80 0.24 12.94 -0.45
C VAL A 80 -0.92 13.14 0.52
N HIS A 81 -1.60 14.29 0.48
CA HIS A 81 -2.70 14.59 1.41
C HIS A 81 -3.94 13.68 1.23
N LYS A 82 -4.02 12.94 0.12
CA LYS A 82 -5.08 11.96 -0.15
C LYS A 82 -4.75 10.59 0.47
N VAL A 83 -3.48 10.29 0.71
CA VAL A 83 -3.02 9.03 1.29
C VAL A 83 -3.48 8.94 2.74
N LYS A 84 -4.17 7.85 3.06
CA LYS A 84 -4.63 7.54 4.42
C LYS A 84 -3.54 6.77 5.16
N ILE A 85 -3.28 7.12 6.40
CA ILE A 85 -2.37 6.40 7.29
C ILE A 85 -3.25 5.70 8.33
N TYR A 86 -3.16 4.38 8.37
CA TYR A 86 -3.92 3.53 9.27
C TYR A 86 -3.05 3.18 10.48
N ALA A 87 -3.51 3.53 11.69
CA ALA A 87 -2.85 3.15 12.93
C ALA A 87 -3.58 1.97 13.57
N TYR A 88 -2.84 0.97 14.03
CA TYR A 88 -3.35 -0.30 14.56
C TYR A 88 -3.16 -0.46 16.07
#